data_AF-A0AAD8B939-F1
#
_entry.id   AF-A0AAD8B939-F1
#
_cell.length_a   1.000
_cell.length_b   1.000
_cell.length_c   1.000
_cell.angle_alpha   90.00
_cell.angle_beta   90.00
_cell.angle_gamma   90.00
#
_symmetry.space_group_name_H-M   'P 1'
#
loop_
_entity.id
_entity.type
_entity.pdbx_description
1 polymer ?
#
loop_
_entity_poly.entity_id
_entity_poly.type
_entity_poly.pdbx_seq_one_letter_code
_entity_poly.pdbx_strand_id
1 'polypeptide(L)'
;FLGCPYTDEIDEAAVLNLLTNPGEIRLKILHWLFCRYDSELAEFLEPGSYSLGARNDSRLQRLLSAAHALCLCGSNDVELIKGTAPYNDQIEFVNRFLDLLCFKEKGYSLDSTLYTRPDMYNSQLNMLITQDGFLTMFDSCTNLLPRDIHMEVDNLKMKQRKTNKTQTLQDLLTLSETLSLDIQTSQQKLSALQKEMTLEGEDKDQEVLMMSHMLSTILKELWQLSDGFKQCYMSNIKQWCNKSPPELSQLGDTIQTVHGCLCNFKRLLSNMNEIRQTQTKINKLVKKEFTGFPVTIDEGSKEISESLQQCLSVLEETLHRCDSRFKSNQPTVLTV
;
A
#
# COMPACT_ATOMS: atom_id res chain seq x y z
N PHE A 1 19.15 -29.66 -1.98
CA PHE A 1 18.22 -29.52 -0.84
C PHE A 1 18.93 -28.94 0.39
N LEU A 2 18.95 -27.61 0.57
CA LEU A 2 19.21 -26.85 1.83
C LEU A 2 20.32 -27.33 2.82
N GLY A 3 21.18 -28.30 2.49
CA GLY A 3 22.08 -28.99 3.41
C GLY A 3 21.36 -29.80 4.50
N CYS A 4 20.24 -30.47 4.17
CA CYS A 4 19.54 -31.30 5.15
C CYS A 4 20.26 -32.65 5.34
N PRO A 5 20.67 -33.00 6.58
CA PRO A 5 21.48 -34.20 6.86
C PRO A 5 20.75 -35.51 6.55
N TYR A 6 19.43 -35.46 6.39
CA TYR A 6 18.61 -36.62 6.04
C TYR A 6 18.41 -36.80 4.53
N THR A 7 18.99 -35.93 3.71
CA THR A 7 18.83 -35.93 2.24
C THR A 7 20.15 -35.87 1.46
N ASP A 8 21.30 -35.94 2.14
CA ASP A 8 22.62 -35.62 1.58
C ASP A 8 23.11 -36.54 0.44
N GLU A 9 22.42 -37.64 0.15
CA GLU A 9 22.77 -38.59 -0.93
C GLU A 9 21.57 -39.00 -1.80
N ILE A 10 20.46 -38.28 -1.72
CA ILE A 10 19.18 -38.68 -2.32
C ILE A 10 18.83 -37.75 -3.48
N ASP A 11 18.42 -38.34 -4.60
CA ASP A 11 17.94 -37.61 -5.78
C ASP A 11 16.71 -36.75 -5.47
N GLU A 12 16.51 -35.63 -6.19
CA GLU A 12 15.47 -34.65 -5.90
C GLU A 12 14.06 -35.25 -5.95
N ALA A 13 13.82 -36.16 -6.90
CA ALA A 13 12.57 -36.90 -7.03
C ALA A 13 12.33 -37.84 -5.84
N ALA A 14 13.39 -38.41 -5.27
CA ALA A 14 13.29 -39.27 -4.10
C ALA A 14 13.10 -38.45 -2.81
N VAL A 15 13.69 -37.25 -2.69
CA VAL A 15 13.42 -36.33 -1.58
C VAL A 15 11.97 -35.85 -1.58
N LEU A 16 11.42 -35.51 -2.76
CA LEU A 16 10.02 -35.15 -2.88
C LEU A 16 9.11 -36.30 -2.43
N ASN A 17 9.43 -37.53 -2.81
CA ASN A 17 8.70 -38.72 -2.34
C ASN A 17 8.79 -38.90 -0.81
N LEU A 18 9.92 -38.59 -0.17
CA LEU A 18 10.05 -38.62 1.29
C LEU A 18 9.23 -37.51 1.97
N LEU A 19 9.05 -36.38 1.30
CA LEU A 19 8.27 -35.23 1.73
C LEU A 19 6.80 -35.29 1.35
N THR A 20 6.33 -36.29 0.60
CA THR A 20 4.89 -36.45 0.26
C THR A 20 4.29 -37.73 0.83
N ASN A 21 5.11 -38.74 1.14
CA ASN A 21 4.64 -40.01 1.69
C ASN A 21 4.76 -40.06 3.22
N PRO A 22 3.98 -40.94 3.88
CA PRO A 22 4.05 -41.07 5.33
C PRO A 22 5.31 -41.82 5.76
N GLY A 23 5.95 -41.34 6.82
CA GLY A 23 7.13 -41.99 7.39
C GLY A 23 7.82 -41.20 8.49
N GLU A 24 8.63 -41.89 9.31
CA GLU A 24 9.41 -41.25 10.38
C GLU A 24 10.46 -40.26 9.82
N ILE A 25 10.98 -40.55 8.63
CA ILE A 25 11.94 -39.69 7.93
C ILE A 25 11.29 -38.35 7.58
N ARG A 26 10.03 -38.35 7.10
CA ARG A 26 9.26 -37.14 6.84
C ARG A 26 9.18 -36.25 8.09
N LEU A 27 8.81 -36.82 9.23
CA LEU A 27 8.66 -36.07 10.48
C LEU A 27 9.99 -35.47 10.94
N LYS A 28 11.11 -36.19 10.75
CA LYS A 28 12.45 -35.66 11.04
C LYS A 28 12.85 -34.52 10.10
N ILE A 29 12.55 -34.65 8.81
CA ILE A 29 12.82 -33.59 7.83
C ILE A 29 11.97 -32.36 8.15
N LEU A 30 10.66 -32.51 8.41
CA LEU A 30 9.79 -31.40 8.79
C LEU A 30 10.26 -30.73 10.08
N HIS A 31 10.59 -31.51 11.10
CA HIS A 31 11.15 -30.99 12.35
C HIS A 31 12.41 -30.17 12.09
N TRP A 32 13.36 -30.71 11.32
CA TRP A 32 14.59 -30.00 10.97
C TRP A 32 14.31 -28.70 10.20
N LEU A 33 13.36 -28.72 9.25
CA LEU A 33 12.95 -27.54 8.50
C LEU A 33 12.37 -26.46 9.42
N PHE A 34 11.54 -26.81 10.40
CA PHE A 34 11.02 -25.84 11.37
C PHE A 34 12.12 -25.27 12.27
N CYS A 35 13.05 -26.10 12.76
CA CYS A 35 14.19 -25.61 13.55
C CYS A 35 15.11 -24.66 12.76
N ARG A 36 15.18 -24.84 11.44
CA ARG A 36 15.91 -23.93 10.54
C ARG A 36 15.13 -22.64 10.28
N TYR A 37 13.80 -22.73 10.21
CA TYR A 37 12.92 -21.58 10.04
C TYR A 37 12.90 -20.64 11.26
N ASP A 38 13.08 -21.10 12.49
CA ASP A 38 13.22 -20.19 13.64
C ASP A 38 13.87 -20.88 14.84
N SER A 39 14.72 -20.14 15.53
CA SER A 39 15.38 -20.57 16.76
C SER A 39 14.36 -20.78 17.89
N GLU A 40 13.31 -19.94 17.96
CA GLU A 40 12.25 -20.09 18.96
C GLU A 40 11.36 -21.30 18.67
N LEU A 41 11.12 -21.61 17.38
CA LEU A 41 10.43 -22.84 16.97
C LEU A 41 11.26 -24.08 17.29
N ALA A 42 12.59 -24.00 17.19
CA ALA A 42 13.48 -25.08 17.62
C ALA A 42 13.29 -25.39 19.11
N GLU A 43 13.28 -24.36 19.97
CA GLU A 43 13.03 -24.52 21.40
C GLU A 43 11.63 -25.10 21.70
N PHE A 44 10.60 -24.70 20.96
CA PHE A 44 9.25 -25.26 21.10
C PHE A 44 9.17 -26.75 20.69
N LEU A 45 9.92 -27.14 19.66
CA LEU A 45 9.93 -28.50 19.13
C LEU A 45 10.82 -29.46 19.93
N GLU A 46 11.74 -28.94 20.75
CA GLU A 46 12.59 -29.75 21.62
C GLU A 46 11.77 -30.49 22.71
N PRO A 47 12.08 -31.76 23.01
CA PRO A 47 11.31 -32.58 23.95
C PRO A 47 11.35 -32.10 25.41
N GLY A 48 12.27 -31.20 25.76
CA GLY A 48 12.56 -30.79 27.15
C GLY A 48 11.85 -29.52 27.64
N SER A 49 11.28 -28.73 26.75
CA SER A 49 10.91 -27.34 27.06
C SER A 49 9.57 -27.23 27.81
N TYR A 50 8.62 -28.15 27.57
CA TYR A 50 7.26 -28.08 28.13
C TYR A 50 6.53 -29.43 28.29
N SER A 51 7.21 -30.55 28.55
CA SER A 51 6.52 -31.85 28.70
C SER A 51 6.28 -32.25 30.16
N LEU A 52 5.17 -31.77 30.74
CA LEU A 52 4.38 -32.64 31.63
C LEU A 52 3.63 -33.67 30.76
N GLY A 53 4.31 -34.78 30.50
CA GLY A 53 3.74 -36.08 30.14
C GLY A 53 2.80 -36.18 28.93
N ALA A 54 3.33 -36.47 27.74
CA ALA A 54 2.65 -37.36 26.78
C ALA A 54 3.60 -37.87 25.67
N ARG A 55 3.64 -39.20 25.53
CA ARG A 55 4.33 -39.98 24.48
C ARG A 55 3.91 -39.52 23.08
N ASN A 56 4.87 -39.47 22.14
CA ASN A 56 4.80 -39.47 20.66
C ASN A 56 3.73 -38.62 19.91
N ASP A 57 2.47 -38.58 20.35
CA ASP A 57 1.46 -37.62 19.90
C ASP A 57 1.85 -36.17 20.21
N SER A 58 2.68 -35.94 21.24
CA SER A 58 3.17 -34.59 21.55
C SER A 58 4.06 -34.01 20.46
N ARG A 59 4.88 -34.81 19.76
CA ARG A 59 5.74 -34.30 18.68
C ARG A 59 4.92 -33.93 17.46
N LEU A 60 3.94 -34.77 17.12
CA LEU A 60 3.08 -34.55 15.97
C LEU A 60 2.16 -33.34 16.18
N GLN A 61 1.58 -33.21 17.38
CA GLN A 61 0.78 -32.06 17.77
C GLN A 61 1.60 -30.77 17.81
N ARG A 62 2.86 -30.82 18.25
CA ARG A 62 3.77 -29.66 18.19
C ARG A 62 4.10 -29.26 16.75
N LEU A 63 4.40 -30.22 15.87
CA LEU A 63 4.61 -29.94 14.45
C LEU A 63 3.34 -29.36 13.78
N LEU A 64 2.17 -29.89 14.12
CA LEU A 64 0.89 -29.34 13.64
C LEU A 64 0.66 -27.91 14.15
N SER A 65 0.94 -27.67 15.43
CA SER A 65 0.80 -26.34 16.04
C SER A 65 1.75 -25.33 15.40
N ALA A 66 3.00 -25.73 15.14
CA ALA A 66 3.97 -24.92 14.42
C ALA A 66 3.54 -24.64 12.97
N ALA A 67 3.08 -25.66 12.25
CA ALA A 67 2.59 -25.51 10.89
C ALA A 67 1.34 -24.61 10.82
N HIS A 68 0.43 -24.74 11.78
CA HIS A 68 -0.75 -23.90 11.90
C HIS A 68 -0.39 -22.45 12.23
N ALA A 69 0.55 -22.23 13.15
CA ALA A 69 1.04 -20.90 13.50
C ALA A 69 1.71 -20.19 12.30
N LEU A 70 2.33 -20.96 11.40
CA LEU A 70 2.91 -20.47 10.15
C LEU A 70 1.92 -20.43 8.97
N CYS A 71 0.62 -20.61 9.23
CA CYS A 71 -0.44 -20.61 8.23
C CYS A 71 -0.23 -21.62 7.08
N LEU A 72 0.50 -22.71 7.33
CA LEU A 72 0.76 -23.76 6.34
C LEU A 72 -0.41 -24.76 6.25
N CYS A 73 -1.13 -24.96 7.35
CA CYS A 73 -2.30 -25.84 7.44
C CYS A 73 -3.29 -25.41 8.55
N GLY A 74 -4.48 -26.02 8.57
CA GLY A 74 -5.46 -25.87 9.63
C GLY A 74 -5.09 -26.62 10.92
N SER A 75 -5.78 -26.31 12.02
CA SER A 75 -5.54 -26.90 13.35
C SER A 75 -5.90 -28.38 13.47
N ASN A 76 -6.64 -28.93 12.50
CA ASN A 76 -7.04 -30.33 12.46
C ASN A 76 -6.35 -31.13 11.34
N ASP A 77 -5.45 -30.51 10.58
CA ASP A 77 -4.84 -31.10 9.39
C ASP A 77 -3.62 -31.98 9.72
N VAL A 78 -3.79 -32.87 10.71
CA VAL A 78 -2.80 -33.86 11.14
C VAL A 78 -2.29 -34.70 9.96
N GLU A 79 -3.16 -34.97 8.98
CA GLU A 79 -2.86 -35.79 7.81
C GLU A 79 -1.83 -35.16 6.87
N LEU A 80 -1.75 -33.82 6.83
CA LEU A 80 -0.71 -33.09 6.10
C LEU A 80 0.65 -33.30 6.75
N ILE A 81 0.73 -33.24 8.08
CA ILE A 81 1.98 -33.50 8.81
C ILE A 81 2.40 -34.97 8.67
N LYS A 82 1.44 -35.91 8.73
CA LYS A 82 1.70 -37.35 8.60
C LYS A 82 2.09 -37.79 7.20
N GLY A 83 1.78 -37.02 6.16
CA GLY A 83 1.97 -37.46 4.77
C GLY A 83 0.87 -38.39 4.27
N THR A 84 -0.31 -38.39 4.90
CA THR A 84 -1.46 -39.24 4.51
C THR A 84 -2.54 -38.49 3.74
N ALA A 85 -2.50 -37.16 3.72
CA ALA A 85 -3.40 -36.34 2.91
C ALA A 85 -3.15 -36.52 1.38
N PRO A 86 -4.09 -36.11 0.52
CA PRO A 86 -3.97 -36.20 -0.93
C PRO A 86 -2.67 -35.58 -1.46
N TYR A 87 -2.11 -36.17 -2.52
CA TYR A 87 -0.81 -35.78 -3.08
C TYR A 87 -0.71 -34.28 -3.44
N ASN A 88 -1.78 -33.70 -3.98
CA ASN A 88 -1.80 -32.26 -4.32
C ASN A 88 -1.67 -31.38 -3.09
N ASP A 89 -2.39 -31.70 -2.02
CA ASP A 89 -2.36 -30.95 -0.76
C ASP A 89 -0.99 -31.11 -0.07
N GLN A 90 -0.36 -32.29 -0.20
CA GLN A 90 1.00 -32.55 0.28
C GLN A 90 2.03 -31.69 -0.44
N ILE A 91 1.96 -31.63 -1.78
CA ILE A 91 2.85 -30.79 -2.57
C ILE A 91 2.66 -29.32 -2.23
N GLU A 92 1.41 -28.87 -2.14
CA GLU A 92 1.10 -27.48 -1.82
C GLU A 92 1.64 -27.08 -0.45
N PHE A 93 1.45 -27.95 0.56
CA PHE A 93 2.03 -27.77 1.89
C PHE A 93 3.56 -27.65 1.85
N VAL A 94 4.24 -28.59 1.16
CA VAL A 94 5.71 -28.60 1.06
C VAL A 94 6.23 -27.37 0.31
N ASN A 95 5.60 -26.99 -0.81
CA ASN A 95 5.99 -25.82 -1.59
C ASN A 95 5.84 -24.54 -0.76
N ARG A 96 4.68 -24.33 -0.11
CA ARG A 96 4.46 -23.16 0.75
C ARG A 96 5.52 -23.07 1.86
N PHE A 97 5.88 -24.21 2.45
CA PHE A 97 6.87 -24.23 3.52
C PHE A 97 8.30 -23.96 3.01
N LEU A 98 8.68 -24.54 1.88
CA LEU A 98 9.98 -24.30 1.25
C LEU A 98 10.11 -22.86 0.74
N ASP A 99 9.06 -22.30 0.17
CA ASP A 99 9.01 -20.89 -0.23
C ASP A 99 9.27 -19.99 0.98
N LEU A 100 8.55 -20.23 2.09
CA LEU A 100 8.71 -19.50 3.34
C LEU A 100 10.16 -19.56 3.89
N LEU A 101 10.78 -20.74 3.84
CA LEU A 101 12.18 -20.94 4.21
C LEU A 101 13.14 -20.20 3.27
N CYS A 102 12.91 -20.27 1.96
CA CYS A 102 13.70 -19.53 0.98
C CYS A 102 13.58 -18.01 1.15
N PHE A 103 12.40 -17.51 1.52
CA PHE A 103 12.20 -16.09 1.87
C PHE A 103 13.00 -15.70 3.12
N LYS A 104 13.05 -16.56 4.15
CA LYS A 104 13.85 -16.30 5.35
C LYS A 104 15.35 -16.31 5.06
N GLU A 105 15.85 -17.34 4.37
CA GLU A 105 17.29 -17.53 4.14
C GLU A 105 17.91 -16.46 3.25
N LYS A 106 17.15 -15.94 2.27
CA LYS A 106 17.62 -14.85 1.41
C LYS A 106 17.73 -13.52 2.16
N GLY A 107 17.29 -13.49 3.43
CA GLY A 107 17.01 -12.27 4.17
C GLY A 107 15.96 -11.43 3.42
N TYR A 108 15.48 -10.36 4.03
CA TYR A 108 14.86 -9.28 3.27
C TYR A 108 15.95 -8.56 2.45
N SER A 109 16.63 -9.25 1.54
CA SER A 109 17.29 -8.58 0.45
C SER A 109 16.20 -8.26 -0.56
N LEU A 110 15.83 -6.99 -0.61
CA LEU A 110 15.00 -6.37 -1.64
C LEU A 110 15.72 -6.39 -3.01
N ASP A 111 16.57 -7.38 -3.29
CA ASP A 111 17.19 -7.60 -4.59
C ASP A 111 16.26 -8.44 -5.46
N SER A 112 15.22 -7.77 -5.96
CA SER A 112 14.79 -7.69 -7.36
C SER A 112 14.97 -8.88 -8.34
N THR A 113 15.12 -10.13 -7.88
CA THR A 113 15.52 -11.26 -8.76
C THR A 113 14.68 -12.52 -8.63
N LEU A 114 13.68 -12.58 -7.75
CA LEU A 114 12.63 -13.58 -7.88
C LEU A 114 11.35 -12.90 -8.34
N TYR A 115 10.82 -13.43 -9.44
CA TYR A 115 9.54 -13.12 -10.09
C TYR A 115 8.33 -13.29 -9.16
N THR A 116 8.33 -12.64 -7.99
CA THR A 116 7.15 -12.50 -7.16
C THR A 116 6.34 -11.38 -7.80
N ARG A 117 5.38 -11.77 -8.64
CA ARG A 117 4.46 -10.82 -9.29
C ARG A 117 3.93 -9.87 -8.20
N PRO A 118 4.04 -8.55 -8.37
CA PRO A 118 3.38 -7.57 -7.50
C PRO A 118 1.88 -7.90 -7.33
N ASP A 119 1.29 -8.51 -8.35
CA ASP A 119 -0.07 -9.05 -8.37
C ASP A 119 -0.35 -10.05 -7.23
N MET A 120 0.62 -10.83 -6.75
CA MET A 120 0.40 -11.79 -5.65
C MET A 120 0.24 -11.11 -4.29
N TYR A 121 1.07 -10.12 -3.98
CA TYR A 121 0.93 -9.36 -2.73
C TYR A 121 -0.34 -8.51 -2.73
N ASN A 122 -0.63 -7.85 -3.85
CA ASN A 122 -1.87 -7.08 -4.01
C ASN A 122 -3.11 -7.98 -4.03
N SER A 123 -3.05 -9.19 -4.60
CA SER A 123 -4.19 -10.12 -4.56
C SER A 123 -4.41 -10.74 -3.18
N GLN A 124 -3.34 -11.00 -2.41
CA GLN A 124 -3.46 -11.44 -1.01
C GLN A 124 -4.01 -10.33 -0.11
N LEU A 125 -3.53 -9.09 -0.28
CA LEU A 125 -4.10 -7.91 0.39
C LEU A 125 -5.55 -7.69 -0.03
N ASN A 126 -5.86 -7.78 -1.33
CA ASN A 126 -7.22 -7.66 -1.83
C ASN A 126 -8.11 -8.80 -1.31
N MET A 127 -7.61 -10.03 -1.15
CA MET A 127 -8.36 -11.12 -0.50
C MET A 127 -8.68 -10.80 0.96
N LEU A 128 -7.72 -10.27 1.72
CA LEU A 128 -7.94 -9.80 3.09
C LEU A 128 -8.97 -8.66 3.15
N ILE A 129 -8.89 -7.74 2.20
CA ILE A 129 -9.79 -6.58 2.06
C ILE A 129 -11.20 -6.99 1.61
N THR A 130 -11.31 -8.05 0.80
CA THR A 130 -12.57 -8.63 0.30
C THR A 130 -13.19 -9.60 1.31
N GLN A 131 -12.45 -9.99 2.36
CA GLN A 131 -12.99 -10.76 3.48
C GLN A 131 -14.06 -9.92 4.19
N ASP A 132 -15.26 -10.51 4.34
CA ASP A 132 -16.52 -9.80 4.58
C ASP A 132 -16.44 -8.63 5.56
N GLY A 133 -16.72 -7.44 5.03
CA GLY A 133 -16.99 -6.23 5.80
C GLY A 133 -15.78 -5.38 6.17
N PHE A 134 -14.54 -5.79 5.86
CA PHE A 134 -13.34 -5.03 6.26
C PHE A 134 -13.37 -3.58 5.76
N LEU A 135 -13.63 -3.35 4.47
CA LEU A 135 -13.74 -1.99 3.92
C LEU A 135 -14.99 -1.24 4.40
N THR A 136 -16.09 -1.94 4.63
CA THR A 136 -17.34 -1.31 5.13
C THR A 136 -17.21 -0.81 6.58
N MET A 137 -16.25 -1.34 7.35
CA MET A 137 -15.92 -0.82 8.69
C MET A 137 -15.20 0.52 8.65
N PHE A 138 -14.54 0.85 7.54
CA PHE A 138 -13.78 2.09 7.36
C PHE A 138 -14.45 3.09 6.43
N ASP A 139 -15.56 2.72 5.80
CA ASP A 139 -16.32 3.63 4.95
C ASP A 139 -16.99 4.70 5.81
N SER A 140 -16.47 5.92 5.71
CA SER A 140 -17.04 7.11 6.35
C SER A 140 -18.31 7.59 5.62
N CYS A 141 -18.72 6.93 4.54
CA CYS A 141 -19.91 7.29 3.76
C CYS A 141 -21.20 6.66 4.30
N THR A 142 -21.51 6.85 5.59
CA THR A 142 -22.92 7.12 5.89
C THR A 142 -23.22 8.49 5.30
N ASN A 143 -23.80 8.52 4.10
CA ASN A 143 -24.26 9.75 3.49
C ASN A 143 -25.31 10.37 4.43
N LEU A 144 -24.93 11.37 5.20
CA LEU A 144 -25.79 12.04 6.18
C LEU A 144 -26.80 12.97 5.50
N LEU A 145 -26.75 13.09 4.17
CA LEU A 145 -27.70 13.87 3.40
C LEU A 145 -29.01 13.08 3.26
N PRO A 146 -30.16 13.66 3.63
CA PRO A 146 -31.45 13.07 3.36
C PRO A 146 -31.61 12.71 1.87
N ARG A 147 -32.24 11.56 1.59
CA ARG A 147 -32.39 10.99 0.23
C ARG A 147 -33.11 11.95 -0.74
N ASP A 148 -33.86 12.88 -0.18
CA ASP A 148 -34.68 13.94 -0.76
C ASP A 148 -33.89 15.12 -1.35
N ILE A 149 -32.62 15.34 -0.96
CA ILE A 149 -31.78 16.42 -1.52
C ILE A 149 -30.68 15.93 -2.47
N HIS A 150 -30.54 14.61 -2.63
CA HIS A 150 -29.51 13.99 -3.46
C HIS A 150 -29.64 14.33 -4.95
N MET A 151 -30.86 14.28 -5.50
CA MET A 151 -31.12 14.62 -6.91
C MET A 151 -30.81 16.08 -7.25
N GLU A 152 -31.04 16.99 -6.30
CA GLU A 152 -30.88 18.43 -6.53
C GLU A 152 -29.40 18.82 -6.61
N VAL A 153 -28.56 18.22 -5.76
CA VAL A 153 -27.11 18.45 -5.73
C VAL A 153 -26.43 17.91 -6.99
N ASP A 154 -26.85 16.74 -7.47
CA ASP A 154 -26.30 16.16 -8.71
C ASP A 154 -26.77 16.92 -9.96
N ASN A 155 -27.99 17.45 -9.96
CA ASN A 155 -28.48 18.34 -11.02
C ASN A 155 -27.73 19.68 -11.09
N LEU A 156 -27.27 20.23 -9.95
CA LEU A 156 -26.45 21.43 -9.92
C LEU A 156 -25.05 21.20 -10.52
N LYS A 157 -24.44 20.05 -10.25
CA LYS A 157 -23.14 19.67 -10.83
C LYS A 157 -23.24 19.41 -12.34
N MET A 158 -24.35 18.82 -12.80
CA MET A 158 -24.62 18.62 -14.24
C MET A 158 -24.87 19.95 -14.98
N LYS A 159 -25.50 20.95 -14.33
CA LYS A 159 -25.69 22.30 -14.92
C LYS A 159 -24.37 23.07 -15.07
N GLN A 160 -23.42 22.91 -14.16
CA GLN A 160 -22.09 23.56 -14.26
C GLN A 160 -21.21 22.99 -15.38
N ARG A 161 -21.46 21.76 -15.86
CA ARG A 161 -20.71 21.15 -16.99
C ARG A 161 -21.21 21.60 -18.37
N LYS A 162 -22.29 22.39 -18.46
CA LYS A 162 -22.88 22.85 -19.74
C LYS A 162 -22.57 24.30 -20.12
N THR A 163 -21.62 24.97 -19.47
CA THR A 163 -21.20 26.34 -19.84
C THR A 163 -19.72 26.42 -20.18
N ASN A 164 -19.26 25.62 -21.14
CA ASN A 164 -18.08 25.99 -21.92
C ASN A 164 -18.57 26.70 -23.16
N LYS A 165 -18.48 28.04 -23.16
CA LYS A 165 -18.81 28.88 -24.31
C LYS A 165 -17.88 28.52 -25.48
N THR A 166 -18.48 28.09 -26.58
CA THR A 166 -17.85 27.93 -27.88
C THR A 166 -17.42 29.32 -28.37
N GLN A 167 -16.14 29.47 -28.74
CA GLN A 167 -15.60 30.69 -29.34
C GLN A 167 -16.29 30.96 -30.68
N THR A 168 -16.58 32.23 -30.95
CA THR A 168 -17.36 32.69 -32.10
C THR A 168 -16.54 32.55 -33.39
N LEU A 169 -17.18 32.11 -34.50
CA LEU A 169 -16.58 31.92 -35.83
C LEU A 169 -15.75 33.12 -36.35
N GLN A 170 -16.04 34.33 -35.89
CA GLN A 170 -15.30 35.54 -36.26
C GLN A 170 -13.88 35.61 -35.67
N ASP A 171 -13.64 35.06 -34.47
CA ASP A 171 -12.30 35.05 -33.87
C ASP A 171 -11.36 34.04 -34.57
N LEU A 172 -11.94 33.00 -35.18
CA LEU A 172 -11.20 32.00 -35.96
C LEU A 172 -10.79 32.55 -37.35
N LEU A 173 -11.66 33.36 -37.96
CA LEU A 173 -11.43 34.00 -39.26
C LEU A 173 -10.35 35.08 -39.17
N THR A 174 -10.39 35.93 -38.15
CA THR A 174 -9.37 36.97 -37.92
C THR A 174 -8.00 36.34 -37.62
N LEU A 175 -7.96 35.27 -36.84
CA LEU A 175 -6.73 34.51 -36.59
C LEU A 175 -6.16 33.92 -37.88
N SER A 176 -7.00 33.33 -38.74
CA SER A 176 -6.57 32.76 -40.02
C SER A 176 -6.00 33.81 -40.97
N GLU A 177 -6.60 35.00 -41.04
CA GLU A 177 -6.09 36.10 -41.88
C GLU A 177 -4.74 36.63 -41.38
N THR A 178 -4.58 36.78 -40.06
CA THR A 178 -3.29 37.19 -39.48
C THR A 178 -2.18 36.18 -39.75
N LEU A 179 -2.48 34.88 -39.63
CA LEU A 179 -1.54 33.80 -39.94
C LEU A 179 -1.14 33.77 -41.42
N SER A 180 -2.08 34.02 -42.32
CA SER A 180 -1.78 34.06 -43.76
C SER A 180 -0.86 35.23 -44.13
N LEU A 181 -1.03 36.38 -43.48
CA LEU A 181 -0.19 37.56 -43.67
C LEU A 181 1.22 37.35 -43.11
N ASP A 182 1.34 36.68 -41.96
CA ASP A 182 2.63 36.29 -41.37
C ASP A 182 3.40 35.27 -42.22
N ILE A 183 2.70 34.29 -42.81
CA ILE A 183 3.33 33.33 -43.74
C ILE A 183 3.85 34.07 -44.99
N GLN A 184 3.08 35.00 -45.54
CA GLN A 184 3.49 35.75 -46.73
C GLN A 184 4.70 36.65 -46.46
N THR A 185 4.75 37.32 -45.30
CA THR A 185 5.89 38.16 -44.92
C THR A 185 7.14 37.32 -44.61
N SER A 186 6.98 36.15 -44.00
CA SER A 186 8.08 35.19 -43.80
C SER A 186 8.64 34.66 -45.13
N GLN A 187 7.75 34.35 -46.09
CA GLN A 187 8.15 33.87 -47.40
C GLN A 187 8.86 34.95 -48.24
N GLN A 188 8.49 36.21 -48.09
CA GLN A 188 9.23 37.34 -48.67
C GLN A 188 10.64 37.48 -48.07
N LYS A 189 10.78 37.37 -46.74
CA LYS A 189 12.09 37.39 -46.07
C LYS A 189 12.98 36.24 -46.53
N LEU A 190 12.43 35.04 -46.67
CA LEU A 190 13.15 33.88 -47.22
C LEU A 190 13.62 34.11 -48.66
N SER A 191 12.77 34.70 -49.51
CA SER A 191 13.15 35.00 -50.91
C SER A 191 14.24 36.06 -51.04
N ALA A 192 14.33 37.00 -50.09
CA ALA A 192 15.38 38.01 -50.03
C ALA A 192 16.72 37.38 -49.59
N LEU A 193 16.71 36.56 -48.54
CA LEU A 193 17.87 35.78 -48.10
C LEU A 193 18.38 34.83 -49.18
N GLN A 194 17.47 34.20 -49.94
CA GLN A 194 17.83 33.30 -51.04
C GLN A 194 18.57 34.03 -52.17
N LYS A 195 18.25 35.31 -52.42
CA LYS A 195 18.95 36.14 -53.42
C LYS A 195 20.31 36.64 -52.92
N GLU A 196 20.44 36.92 -51.63
CA GLU A 196 21.74 37.24 -51.02
C GLU A 196 22.69 36.03 -51.08
N MET A 197 22.17 34.81 -50.92
CA MET A 197 22.97 33.59 -50.96
C MET A 197 23.49 33.19 -52.37
N THR A 198 22.95 33.78 -53.44
CA THR A 198 23.39 33.46 -54.82
C THR A 198 24.68 34.15 -55.27
N LEU A 199 25.26 35.08 -54.50
CA LEU A 199 26.42 35.88 -54.92
C LEU A 199 27.81 35.35 -54.51
N GLU A 200 27.91 34.24 -53.78
CA GLU A 200 29.22 33.69 -53.35
C GLU A 200 29.63 32.49 -54.21
N GLY A 201 29.84 32.71 -55.50
CA GLY A 201 30.35 31.69 -56.43
C GLY A 201 31.81 31.88 -56.73
N GLU A 202 32.70 31.11 -56.08
CA GLU A 202 33.96 30.63 -56.67
C GLU A 202 34.72 29.54 -55.87
N ASP A 203 34.27 29.14 -54.66
CA ASP A 203 34.87 28.00 -53.89
C ASP A 203 33.87 26.86 -53.56
N LYS A 204 32.76 26.81 -54.31
CA LYS A 204 31.59 25.98 -53.96
C LYS A 204 31.86 24.48 -53.99
N ASP A 205 32.75 23.96 -54.83
CA ASP A 205 32.87 22.50 -54.97
C ASP A 205 33.56 21.85 -53.77
N GLN A 206 34.62 22.46 -53.22
CA GLN A 206 35.27 21.96 -52.00
C GLN A 206 34.41 22.20 -50.76
N GLU A 207 33.75 23.36 -50.67
CA GLU A 207 32.88 23.67 -49.55
C GLU A 207 31.61 22.80 -49.55
N VAL A 208 31.01 22.52 -50.72
CA VAL A 208 29.90 21.59 -50.89
C VAL A 208 30.32 20.15 -50.63
N LEU A 209 31.53 19.74 -51.03
CA LEU A 209 32.08 18.43 -50.67
C LEU A 209 32.28 18.32 -49.14
N MET A 210 32.79 19.37 -48.49
CA MET A 210 32.99 19.40 -47.04
C MET A 210 31.66 19.39 -46.29
N MET A 211 30.67 20.16 -46.74
CA MET A 211 29.30 20.15 -46.19
C MET A 211 28.60 18.82 -46.42
N SER A 212 28.77 18.19 -47.59
CA SER A 212 28.22 16.86 -47.90
C SER A 212 28.86 15.77 -47.04
N HIS A 213 30.17 15.87 -46.80
CA HIS A 213 30.87 14.97 -45.88
C HIS A 213 30.41 15.21 -44.44
N MET A 214 30.27 16.45 -44.01
CA MET A 214 29.76 16.81 -42.68
C MET A 214 28.33 16.30 -42.47
N LEU A 215 27.44 16.49 -43.45
CA LEU A 215 26.08 15.95 -43.44
C LEU A 215 26.07 14.43 -43.40
N SER A 216 26.94 13.77 -44.16
CA SER A 216 27.08 12.31 -44.14
C SER A 216 27.57 11.82 -42.78
N THR A 217 28.47 12.55 -42.13
CA THR A 217 28.93 12.26 -40.76
C THR A 217 27.79 12.44 -39.76
N ILE A 218 27.07 13.55 -39.82
CA ILE A 218 25.92 13.82 -38.94
C ILE A 218 24.81 12.77 -39.14
N LEU A 219 24.55 12.36 -40.39
CA LEU A 219 23.58 11.30 -40.69
C LEU A 219 24.03 9.94 -40.11
N LYS A 220 25.33 9.63 -40.16
CA LYS A 220 25.88 8.43 -39.52
C LYS A 220 25.78 8.51 -38.00
N GLU A 221 26.09 9.65 -37.40
CA GLU A 221 25.96 9.88 -35.96
C GLU A 221 24.50 9.78 -35.50
N LEU A 222 23.56 10.36 -36.25
CA LEU A 222 22.12 10.24 -36.00
C LEU A 222 21.65 8.79 -36.12
N TRP A 223 22.15 8.05 -37.11
CA TRP A 223 21.81 6.64 -37.26
C TRP A 223 22.37 5.82 -36.09
N GLN A 224 23.60 6.08 -35.66
CA GLN A 224 24.20 5.45 -34.47
C GLN A 224 23.45 5.80 -33.19
N LEU A 225 23.00 7.05 -33.03
CA LEU A 225 22.18 7.47 -31.90
C LEU A 225 20.81 6.79 -31.93
N SER A 226 20.20 6.67 -33.10
CA SER A 226 18.92 5.95 -33.27
C SER A 226 19.08 4.46 -32.98
N ASP A 227 20.18 3.83 -33.39
CA ASP A 227 20.45 2.43 -33.10
C ASP A 227 20.75 2.22 -31.61
N GLY A 228 21.56 3.11 -31.02
CA GLY A 228 21.82 3.13 -29.58
C GLY A 228 20.54 3.34 -28.75
N PHE A 229 19.66 4.24 -29.20
CA PHE A 229 18.33 4.41 -28.61
C PHE A 229 17.49 3.15 -28.75
N LYS A 230 17.49 2.51 -29.92
CA LYS A 230 16.75 1.25 -30.14
C LYS A 230 17.26 0.13 -29.24
N GLN A 231 18.57 -0.01 -29.06
CA GLN A 231 19.14 -1.00 -28.15
C GLN A 231 18.83 -0.68 -26.69
N CYS A 232 18.98 0.57 -26.27
CA CYS A 232 18.58 1.01 -24.93
C CYS A 232 17.09 0.80 -24.68
N TYR A 233 16.26 1.07 -25.68
CA TYR A 233 14.84 0.82 -25.64
C TYR A 233 14.56 -0.68 -25.46
N MET A 234 15.13 -1.54 -26.30
CA MET A 234 14.88 -2.99 -26.24
C MET A 234 15.42 -3.64 -24.96
N SER A 235 16.59 -3.20 -24.47
CA SER A 235 17.22 -3.75 -23.26
C SER A 235 16.60 -3.22 -21.98
N ASN A 236 16.43 -1.90 -21.88
CA ASN A 236 16.22 -1.24 -20.59
C ASN A 236 14.80 -0.72 -20.41
N ILE A 237 14.17 -0.24 -21.48
CA ILE A 237 12.91 0.53 -21.40
C ILE A 237 11.68 -0.33 -21.76
N LYS A 238 11.82 -1.25 -22.72
CA LYS A 238 10.73 -2.12 -23.22
C LYS A 238 10.11 -2.95 -22.10
N GLN A 239 10.92 -3.40 -21.14
CA GLN A 239 10.46 -4.12 -19.95
C GLN A 239 9.56 -3.28 -19.03
N TRP A 240 9.60 -1.95 -19.12
CA TRP A 240 8.74 -1.04 -18.36
C TRP A 240 7.56 -0.49 -19.17
N CYS A 241 7.70 -0.39 -20.50
CA CYS A 241 6.64 0.14 -21.37
C CYS A 241 5.40 -0.76 -21.49
N ASN A 242 5.54 -2.07 -21.27
CA ASN A 242 4.43 -3.04 -21.33
C ASN A 242 3.95 -3.50 -19.94
N LYS A 243 4.45 -2.89 -18.86
CA LYS A 243 3.91 -3.18 -17.52
C LYS A 243 2.56 -2.50 -17.41
N SER A 244 1.54 -3.27 -17.01
CA SER A 244 0.28 -2.69 -16.57
C SER A 244 0.57 -1.66 -15.45
N PRO A 245 -0.20 -0.57 -15.39
CA PRO A 245 -0.06 0.39 -14.30
C PRO A 245 -0.07 -0.37 -12.97
N PRO A 246 0.82 -0.04 -12.01
CA PRO A 246 0.79 -0.68 -10.70
C PRO A 246 -0.60 -0.47 -10.11
N GLU A 247 -1.31 -1.58 -9.87
CA GLU A 247 -2.60 -1.53 -9.17
C GLU A 247 -2.33 -1.04 -7.75
N LEU A 248 -2.64 0.22 -7.50
CA LEU A 248 -2.56 0.81 -6.17
C LEU A 248 -3.57 0.07 -5.30
N SER A 249 -3.10 -0.48 -4.19
CA SER A 249 -3.97 -1.14 -3.22
C SER A 249 -5.01 -0.13 -2.69
N GLN A 250 -6.26 -0.56 -2.60
CA GLN A 250 -7.38 0.22 -2.01
C GLN A 250 -7.10 0.61 -0.54
N LEU A 251 -6.09 0.00 0.08
CA LEU A 251 -5.62 0.33 1.42
C LEU A 251 -5.07 1.77 1.50
N GLY A 252 -4.52 2.34 0.42
CA GLY A 252 -3.99 3.70 0.42
C GLY A 252 -5.05 4.75 0.77
N ASP A 253 -6.21 4.69 0.09
CA ASP A 253 -7.34 5.58 0.34
C ASP A 253 -7.94 5.35 1.74
N THR A 254 -7.92 4.11 2.21
CA THR A 254 -8.41 3.72 3.54
C THR A 254 -7.50 4.24 4.67
N ILE A 255 -6.17 4.17 4.49
CA ILE A 255 -5.21 4.73 5.45
C ILE A 255 -5.31 6.26 5.48
N GLN A 256 -5.50 6.90 4.32
CA GLN A 256 -5.65 8.35 4.25
C GLN A 256 -6.93 8.84 4.93
N THR A 257 -8.04 8.12 4.79
CA THR A 257 -9.31 8.42 5.49
C THR A 257 -9.20 8.19 6.99
N VAL A 258 -8.58 7.10 7.44
CA VAL A 258 -8.29 6.85 8.88
C VAL A 258 -7.41 7.96 9.46
N HIS A 259 -6.33 8.33 8.77
CA HIS A 259 -5.45 9.43 9.17
C HIS A 259 -6.22 10.76 9.27
N GLY A 260 -7.06 11.06 8.28
CA GLY A 260 -7.93 12.24 8.30
C GLY A 260 -8.90 12.25 9.49
N CYS A 261 -9.50 11.10 9.80
CA CYS A 261 -10.39 10.94 10.95
C CYS A 261 -9.65 11.13 12.28
N LEU A 262 -8.43 10.59 12.40
CA LEU A 262 -7.56 10.77 13.57
C LEU A 262 -7.15 12.24 13.75
N CYS A 263 -6.81 12.95 12.67
CA CYS A 263 -6.53 14.38 12.70
C CYS A 263 -7.75 15.19 13.13
N ASN A 264 -8.94 14.85 12.63
CA ASN A 264 -10.18 15.50 13.05
C ASN A 264 -10.50 15.26 14.52
N PHE A 265 -10.31 14.04 15.01
CA PHE A 265 -10.48 13.70 16.42
C PHE A 265 -9.50 14.46 17.31
N LYS A 266 -8.21 14.54 16.92
CA LYS A 266 -7.21 15.35 17.62
C LYS A 266 -7.60 16.83 17.67
N ARG A 267 -8.12 17.37 16.56
CA ARG A 267 -8.61 18.75 16.49
C ARG A 267 -9.83 18.96 17.40
N LEU A 268 -10.77 18.02 17.43
CA LEU A 268 -11.93 18.08 18.32
C LEU A 268 -11.50 18.07 19.79
N LEU A 269 -10.55 17.21 20.16
CA LEU A 269 -9.98 17.20 21.52
C LEU A 269 -9.30 18.52 21.88
N SER A 270 -8.57 19.13 20.96
CA SER A 270 -7.98 20.46 21.16
C SER A 270 -9.06 21.52 21.40
N ASN A 271 -10.10 21.54 20.57
CA ASN A 271 -11.21 22.49 20.69
C ASN A 271 -11.97 22.30 22.01
N MET A 272 -12.21 21.06 22.44
CA MET A 272 -12.84 20.79 23.74
C MET A 272 -11.96 21.24 24.91
N ASN A 273 -10.64 21.07 24.80
CA ASN A 273 -9.71 21.58 25.79
C ASN A 273 -9.71 23.12 25.85
N GLU A 274 -9.80 23.80 24.70
CA GLU A 274 -9.95 25.25 24.62
C GLU A 274 -11.27 25.72 25.25
N ILE A 275 -12.39 25.04 24.97
CA ILE A 275 -13.69 25.32 25.59
C ILE A 275 -13.62 25.12 27.12
N ARG A 276 -12.94 24.07 27.59
CA ARG A 276 -12.72 23.86 29.03
C ARG A 276 -11.88 24.98 29.64
N GLN A 277 -10.86 25.47 28.92
CA GLN A 277 -10.06 26.60 29.38
C GLN A 277 -10.84 27.91 29.40
N THR A 278 -11.73 28.15 28.44
CA THR A 278 -12.59 29.34 28.45
C THR A 278 -13.64 29.24 29.56
N GLN A 279 -14.26 28.07 29.78
CA GLN A 279 -15.18 27.85 30.90
C GLN A 279 -14.50 28.03 32.27
N THR A 280 -13.29 27.51 32.45
CA THR A 280 -12.55 27.73 33.70
C THR A 280 -12.17 29.20 33.90
N LYS A 281 -11.88 29.95 32.82
CA LYS A 281 -11.66 31.40 32.89
C LYS A 281 -12.95 32.16 33.22
N ILE A 282 -14.07 31.82 32.57
CA ILE A 282 -15.40 32.42 32.84
C ILE A 282 -15.83 32.13 34.27
N ASN A 283 -15.73 30.88 34.75
CA ASN A 283 -16.05 30.54 36.14
C ASN A 283 -15.15 31.25 37.15
N LYS A 284 -13.88 31.52 36.81
CA LYS A 284 -12.99 32.35 37.65
C LYS A 284 -13.40 33.83 37.65
N LEU A 285 -13.89 34.35 36.52
CA LEU A 285 -14.40 35.73 36.40
C LEU A 285 -15.73 35.90 37.15
N VAL A 286 -16.67 34.97 36.95
CA VAL A 286 -17.92 34.89 37.70
C VAL A 286 -17.62 34.78 39.20
N LYS A 287 -16.72 33.91 39.66
CA LYS A 287 -16.35 33.88 41.09
C LYS A 287 -15.69 35.18 41.61
N LYS A 288 -15.08 36.00 40.74
CA LYS A 288 -14.50 37.30 41.10
C LYS A 288 -15.52 38.44 41.10
N GLU A 289 -16.56 38.39 40.26
CA GLU A 289 -17.65 39.38 40.25
C GLU A 289 -18.74 39.07 41.31
N PHE A 290 -18.88 37.81 41.72
CA PHE A 290 -19.91 37.36 42.69
C PHE A 290 -19.54 37.54 44.17
N THR A 291 -18.41 38.16 44.49
CA THR A 291 -18.12 38.62 45.86
C THR A 291 -18.78 39.97 46.20
N GLY A 292 -19.53 40.57 45.27
CA GLY A 292 -20.10 41.91 45.39
C GLY A 292 -21.60 42.01 45.75
N PHE A 293 -22.51 41.27 45.10
CA PHE A 293 -23.96 41.43 45.30
C PHE A 293 -24.74 40.17 44.86
N PRO A 294 -25.86 39.79 45.51
CA PRO A 294 -26.65 38.64 45.10
C PRO A 294 -27.63 39.08 43.99
N VAL A 295 -27.44 38.57 42.78
CA VAL A 295 -28.47 38.63 41.73
C VAL A 295 -28.76 37.21 41.27
N THR A 296 -30.05 36.87 41.33
CA THR A 296 -30.65 35.62 40.86
C THR A 296 -30.33 35.38 39.39
N ILE A 297 -29.45 34.41 39.10
CA ILE A 297 -29.29 33.90 37.74
C ILE A 297 -30.36 32.83 37.51
N ASP A 298 -31.11 33.06 36.43
CA ASP A 298 -32.20 32.27 35.86
C ASP A 298 -31.95 30.74 35.85
N GLU A 299 -32.98 29.98 36.23
CA GLU A 299 -32.97 28.51 36.41
C GLU A 299 -32.44 27.77 35.18
N GLY A 300 -32.67 28.29 33.97
CA GLY A 300 -32.18 27.70 32.73
C GLY A 300 -30.65 27.67 32.60
N SER A 301 -29.92 28.63 33.19
CA SER A 301 -28.45 28.62 33.18
C SER A 301 -27.87 27.54 34.10
N LYS A 302 -28.56 27.27 35.20
CA LYS A 302 -28.19 26.24 36.18
C LYS A 302 -28.48 24.85 35.63
N GLU A 303 -29.62 24.68 34.96
CA GLU A 303 -30.02 23.43 34.32
C GLU A 303 -29.09 23.04 33.16
N ILE A 304 -28.67 24.01 32.34
CA ILE A 304 -27.68 23.80 31.28
C ILE A 304 -26.31 23.45 31.89
N SER A 305 -25.91 24.13 32.97
CA SER A 305 -24.65 23.81 33.67
C SER A 305 -24.67 22.40 34.26
N GLU A 306 -25.79 21.97 34.85
CA GLU A 306 -25.96 20.65 35.43
C GLU A 306 -25.96 19.55 34.36
N SER A 307 -26.65 19.78 33.24
CA SER A 307 -26.62 18.86 32.09
C SER A 307 -25.22 18.73 31.49
N LEU A 308 -24.48 19.83 31.38
CA LEU A 308 -23.10 19.81 30.87
C LEU A 308 -22.14 19.14 31.87
N GLN A 309 -22.32 19.36 33.17
CA GLN A 309 -21.59 18.66 34.23
C GLN A 309 -21.84 17.15 34.19
N GLN A 310 -23.08 16.74 33.90
CA GLN A 310 -23.45 15.34 33.78
C GLN A 310 -22.88 14.69 32.51
N CYS A 311 -22.86 15.40 31.38
CA CYS A 311 -22.15 14.95 30.19
C CYS A 311 -20.64 14.77 30.43
N LEU A 312 -20.03 15.67 31.19
CA LEU A 312 -18.61 15.59 31.54
C LEU A 312 -18.32 14.42 32.49
N SER A 313 -19.18 14.13 33.46
CA SER A 313 -18.98 13.00 34.37
C SER A 313 -19.11 11.66 33.65
N VAL A 314 -20.06 11.54 32.71
CA VAL A 314 -20.19 10.35 31.86
C VAL A 314 -18.94 10.15 31.03
N LEU A 315 -18.36 11.23 30.48
CA LEU A 315 -17.15 11.16 29.67
C LEU A 315 -15.92 10.78 30.51
N GLU A 316 -15.83 11.30 31.74
CA GLU A 316 -14.78 10.94 32.70
C GLU A 316 -14.90 9.47 33.15
N GLU A 317 -16.12 8.97 33.37
CA GLU A 317 -16.37 7.56 33.67
C GLU A 317 -16.03 6.66 32.48
N THR A 318 -16.31 7.11 31.25
CA THR A 318 -15.95 6.36 30.03
C THR A 318 -14.44 6.33 29.83
N LEU A 319 -13.74 7.43 30.12
CA LEU A 319 -12.28 7.51 30.12
C LEU A 319 -11.67 6.57 31.18
N HIS A 320 -12.21 6.56 32.40
CA HIS A 320 -11.78 5.64 33.45
C HIS A 320 -12.03 4.17 33.09
N ARG A 321 -13.14 3.85 32.42
CA ARG A 321 -13.42 2.49 31.92
C ARG A 321 -12.45 2.08 30.80
N CYS A 322 -12.05 3.00 29.93
CA CYS A 322 -11.04 2.74 28.92
C CYS A 322 -9.64 2.52 29.54
N ASP A 323 -9.26 3.34 30.52
CA ASP A 323 -7.95 3.26 31.18
C ASP A 323 -7.83 2.00 32.07
N SER A 324 -8.93 1.58 32.71
CA SER A 324 -8.99 0.33 33.48
C SER A 324 -9.01 -0.91 32.60
N ARG A 325 -9.69 -0.89 31.44
CA ARG A 325 -9.58 -1.98 30.44
C ARG A 325 -8.18 -2.08 29.83
N PHE A 326 -7.48 -0.96 29.65
CA PHE A 326 -6.10 -0.96 29.20
C PHE A 326 -5.14 -1.57 30.24
N LYS A 327 -5.40 -1.34 31.54
CA LYS A 327 -4.62 -1.95 32.63
C LYS A 327 -4.99 -3.41 32.89
N SER A 328 -6.23 -3.82 32.67
CA SER A 328 -6.66 -5.23 32.83
C SER A 328 -6.25 -6.14 31.67
N ASN A 329 -5.95 -5.57 30.49
CA ASN A 329 -5.54 -6.31 29.29
C ASN A 329 -4.02 -6.26 29.02
N GLN A 330 -3.20 -5.82 29.98
CA GLN A 330 -1.79 -6.22 29.95
C GLN A 330 -1.71 -7.70 30.37
N PRO A 331 -1.31 -8.63 29.48
CA PRO A 331 -0.97 -9.95 29.93
C PRO A 331 0.18 -9.81 30.92
N THR A 332 0.00 -10.43 32.08
CA THR A 332 1.02 -10.53 33.12
C THR A 332 2.25 -11.17 32.48
N VAL A 333 3.25 -10.35 32.14
CA VAL A 333 4.61 -10.82 31.87
C VAL A 333 5.09 -11.38 33.21
N LEU A 334 4.88 -12.68 33.39
CA LEU A 334 5.48 -13.44 34.46
C LEU A 334 6.97 -13.53 34.15
N THR A 335 7.73 -12.66 34.80
CA THR A 335 9.09 -12.97 35.23
C THR A 335 9.07 -14.24 36.07
N VAL A 336 9.58 -15.34 35.52
CA VAL A 336 10.53 -16.28 36.15
C VAL A 336 11.38 -16.87 35.06
#